data_AF-A0A2V2UCT4-F1
#
_entry.id   AF-A0A2V2UCT4-F1
#
_cell.length_a   1.000
_cell.length_b   1.000
_cell.length_c   1.000
_cell.angle_alpha   90.00
_cell.angle_beta   90.00
_cell.angle_gamma   90.00
#
_symmetry.space_group_name_H-M   'P 1'
#
loop_
_entity.id
_entity.type
_entity.pdbx_description
1 polymer ?
#
loop_
_entity_poly.entity_id
_entity_poly.type
_entity_poly.pdbx_seq_one_letter_code
_entity_poly.pdbx_strand_id
1 'polypeptide(L)'
;MSHRKRTFFPRNLKHDPDHVLDGMLVLECFFCGRYKTPIEFDMKNHLLELHKGKLISALPIRGKGFDIDYRIEFAVDIMKRKKPIEFYDHRATQQELEKNGLDSTKTGS
;
A
#
# COMPACT_ATOMS: atom_id res chain seq x y z
N MET A 1 10.57 21.98 3.38
CA MET A 1 11.10 20.92 2.51
C MET A 1 10.30 19.65 2.77
N SER A 2 9.57 19.16 1.77
CA SER A 2 8.71 17.97 1.92
C SER A 2 9.61 16.74 1.93
N HIS A 3 9.83 16.13 3.10
CA HIS A 3 10.36 14.77 3.17
C HIS A 3 9.34 13.86 2.49
N ARG A 4 9.50 13.60 1.19
CA ARG A 4 8.78 12.51 0.50
C ARG A 4 9.06 11.26 1.32
N LYS A 5 8.05 10.81 2.08
CA LYS A 5 8.12 9.55 2.82
C LYS A 5 8.34 8.48 1.75
N ARG A 6 9.42 7.71 1.87
CA ARG A 6 9.69 6.62 0.93
C ARG A 6 8.51 5.64 0.99
N THR A 7 7.92 5.38 -0.17
CA THR A 7 6.99 4.27 -0.36
C THR A 7 7.77 2.97 -0.42
N PHE A 8 7.16 1.86 -0.04
CA PHE A 8 7.77 0.55 -0.11
C PHE A 8 6.73 -0.50 -0.51
N PHE A 9 7.18 -1.45 -1.32
CA PHE A 9 6.51 -2.71 -1.59
C PHE A 9 6.75 -3.70 -0.44
N PRO A 10 5.76 -4.51 -0.03
CA PRO A 10 5.98 -5.54 0.97
C PRO A 10 6.89 -6.66 0.42
N ARG A 11 7.71 -7.23 1.31
CA ARG A 11 8.77 -8.19 0.92
C ARG A 11 8.23 -9.49 0.33
N ASN A 12 6.97 -9.83 0.57
CA ASN A 12 6.33 -11.03 0.03
C ASN A 12 6.10 -10.95 -1.49
N LEU A 13 6.07 -9.74 -2.09
CA LEU A 13 5.91 -9.59 -3.55
C LEU A 13 7.07 -10.16 -4.35
N LYS A 14 8.23 -10.40 -3.73
CA LYS A 14 9.34 -11.08 -4.39
C LYS A 14 9.03 -12.54 -4.76
N HIS A 15 7.93 -13.09 -4.24
CA HIS A 15 7.49 -14.47 -4.46
C HIS A 15 6.39 -14.58 -5.53
N ASP A 16 6.47 -13.76 -6.58
CA ASP A 16 5.66 -13.86 -7.80
C ASP A 16 6.50 -14.44 -8.95
N PRO A 17 6.74 -15.78 -8.98
CA PRO A 17 7.66 -16.42 -9.92
C PRO A 17 7.16 -16.37 -11.37
N ASP A 18 5.84 -16.32 -11.56
CA ASP A 18 5.18 -16.31 -12.86
C ASP A 18 4.83 -14.89 -13.32
N HIS A 19 5.20 -13.87 -12.53
CA HIS A 19 4.93 -12.46 -12.79
C HIS A 19 3.45 -12.16 -13.01
N VAL A 20 2.55 -12.88 -12.31
CA VAL A 20 1.10 -12.74 -12.48
C VAL A 20 0.57 -11.39 -12.02
N LEU A 21 1.35 -10.66 -11.23
CA LEU A 21 0.99 -9.35 -10.72
C LEU A 21 1.34 -8.22 -11.70
N ASP A 22 2.10 -8.48 -12.76
CA ASP A 22 2.47 -7.47 -13.76
C ASP A 22 1.24 -6.82 -14.39
N GLY A 23 1.28 -5.50 -14.51
CA GLY A 23 0.18 -4.69 -15.05
C GLY A 23 -1.00 -4.52 -14.08
N MET A 24 -0.98 -5.14 -12.89
CA MET A 24 -1.99 -4.86 -11.86
C MET A 24 -1.82 -3.45 -11.29
N LEU A 25 -2.94 -2.83 -10.92
CA LEU A 25 -2.97 -1.51 -10.31
C LEU A 25 -2.27 -1.52 -8.94
N VAL A 26 -1.29 -0.64 -8.75
CA VAL A 26 -0.63 -0.45 -7.45
C VAL A 26 -1.51 0.42 -6.55
N LEU A 27 -1.92 -0.13 -5.42
CA LEU A 27 -2.61 0.60 -4.37
C LEU A 27 -1.58 1.20 -3.42
N GLU A 28 -1.59 2.51 -3.24
CA GLU A 28 -0.81 3.20 -2.22
C GLU A 28 -1.71 3.56 -1.03
N CYS A 29 -1.33 3.15 0.18
CA CYS A 29 -2.14 3.32 1.37
C CYS A 29 -2.47 4.80 1.63
N PHE A 30 -3.76 5.10 1.60
CA PHE A 30 -4.32 6.44 1.82
C PHE A 30 -3.89 7.10 3.15
N PHE A 31 -3.68 6.30 4.21
CA PHE A 31 -3.41 6.85 5.55
C PHE A 31 -1.95 7.07 5.88
N CYS A 32 -1.04 6.24 5.35
CA CYS A 32 0.39 6.35 5.65
C CYS A 32 1.21 6.88 4.48
N GLY A 33 0.75 6.71 3.22
CA GLY A 33 1.49 7.05 2.02
C GLY A 33 2.86 6.37 1.93
N ARG A 34 3.03 5.24 2.63
CA ARG A 34 4.28 4.48 2.71
C ARG A 34 4.12 3.07 2.18
N TYR A 35 3.02 2.42 2.50
CA TYR A 35 2.77 1.07 2.05
C TYR A 35 2.13 1.10 0.66
N LYS A 36 2.70 0.37 -0.31
CA LYS A 36 2.08 0.15 -1.61
C LYS A 36 2.11 -1.33 -2.00
N THR A 37 1.06 -1.81 -2.68
CA THR A 37 0.96 -3.20 -3.15
C THR A 37 -0.04 -3.32 -4.30
N PRO A 38 0.17 -4.19 -5.30
CA PRO A 38 -0.86 -4.55 -6.27
C PRO A 38 -1.91 -5.52 -5.71
N ILE A 39 -1.65 -6.13 -4.55
CA ILE A 39 -2.53 -7.14 -3.96
C ILE A 39 -3.55 -6.44 -3.05
N GLU A 40 -4.81 -6.44 -3.48
CA GLU A 40 -5.88 -5.80 -2.71
C GLU A 40 -6.06 -6.41 -1.32
N PHE A 41 -5.95 -7.73 -1.19
CA PHE A 41 -6.02 -8.42 0.10
C PHE A 41 -4.97 -7.89 1.10
N ASP A 42 -3.73 -7.75 0.65
CA ASP A 42 -2.63 -7.21 1.46
C ASP A 42 -2.91 -5.77 1.90
N MET A 43 -3.48 -4.94 1.01
CA MET A 43 -3.89 -3.58 1.35
C MET A 43 -5.01 -3.57 2.40
N LYS A 44 -6.04 -4.42 2.25
CA LYS A 44 -7.14 -4.53 3.22
C LYS A 44 -6.63 -4.95 4.59
N ASN A 45 -5.74 -5.94 4.64
CA ASN A 45 -5.11 -6.39 5.87
C ASN A 45 -4.24 -5.29 6.51
N HIS A 46 -3.45 -4.57 5.71
CA HIS A 46 -2.68 -3.42 6.18
C HIS A 46 -3.56 -2.33 6.83
N LEU A 47 -4.70 -2.03 6.21
CA LEU A 47 -5.66 -1.05 6.74
C LEU A 47 -6.28 -1.51 8.06
N LEU A 48 -6.66 -2.79 8.15
CA LEU A 48 -7.26 -3.36 9.35
C LEU A 48 -6.26 -3.40 10.52
N GLU A 49 -5.05 -3.89 10.29
CA GLU A 49 -4.07 -4.09 11.36
C GLU A 49 -3.44 -2.79 11.84
N LEU A 50 -3.11 -1.87 10.93
CA LEU A 50 -2.32 -0.68 11.27
C LEU A 50 -3.14 0.62 11.28
N HIS A 51 -4.33 0.63 10.68
CA HIS A 51 -5.13 1.84 10.48
C HIS A 51 -6.60 1.70 10.89
N LYS A 52 -6.99 0.67 11.66
CA LYS A 52 -8.35 0.52 12.22
C LYS A 52 -8.92 1.78 12.85
N GLY A 53 -8.13 2.45 13.69
CA GLY A 53 -8.56 3.69 14.35
C GLY A 53 -8.86 4.83 13.36
N LYS A 54 -8.10 4.91 12.25
CA LYS A 54 -8.32 5.91 11.19
C LYS A 54 -9.48 5.56 10.28
N LEU A 55 -9.73 4.27 10.01
CA LEU A 55 -10.92 3.81 9.32
C LEU A 55 -12.20 4.27 10.04
N ILE A 56 -12.18 4.29 11.37
CA ILE A 56 -13.31 4.73 12.19
C ILE A 56 -13.41 6.27 12.24
N SER A 57 -12.28 6.95 12.48
CA SER A 57 -12.30 8.39 12.83
C SER A 57 -12.02 9.36 11.68
N ALA A 58 -11.31 8.96 10.63
CA ALA A 58 -10.80 9.88 9.61
C ALA A 58 -11.56 9.82 8.28
N LEU A 59 -12.38 8.79 8.05
CA LEU A 59 -13.18 8.70 6.84
C LEU A 59 -14.45 9.57 6.93
N PRO A 60 -14.89 10.21 5.83
CA PRO A 60 -16.06 11.09 5.80
C PRO A 60 -17.39 10.30 5.77
N ILE A 61 -17.49 9.21 6.54
CA ILE A 61 -18.66 8.33 6.62
C ILE A 61 -19.17 8.25 8.06
N ARG A 62 -20.41 8.72 8.26
CA ARG A 62 -21.08 8.86 9.56
C ARG A 62 -22.46 8.24 9.49
N GLY A 63 -22.91 7.62 10.58
CA GLY A 63 -24.24 7.01 10.69
C GLY A 63 -24.19 5.50 10.95
N LYS A 64 -25.38 4.89 11.07
CA LYS A 64 -25.54 3.45 11.25
C LYS A 64 -25.34 2.73 9.90
N GLY A 65 -24.77 1.53 9.92
CA GLY A 65 -24.57 0.68 8.72
C GLY A 65 -23.19 0.76 8.05
N PHE A 66 -22.30 1.65 8.53
CA PHE A 66 -20.91 1.72 8.04
C PHE A 66 -19.99 0.95 8.98
N ASP A 67 -20.03 -0.37 8.90
CA ASP A 67 -19.12 -1.26 9.62
C ASP A 67 -17.67 -1.13 9.11
N ILE A 68 -16.78 -1.92 9.71
CA ILE A 68 -15.36 -1.86 9.41
C ILE A 68 -15.04 -2.33 7.98
N ASP A 69 -15.78 -3.32 7.48
CA ASP A 69 -15.56 -3.89 6.15
C ASP A 69 -15.94 -2.86 5.08
N TYR A 70 -17.08 -2.20 5.23
CA TYR A 70 -17.47 -1.09 4.37
C TYR A 70 -16.42 0.03 4.37
N ARG A 71 -15.89 0.38 5.55
CA ARG A 71 -14.85 1.42 5.70
C ARG A 71 -13.57 1.05 4.95
N ILE A 72 -13.20 -0.23 4.95
CA ILE A 72 -12.03 -0.75 4.23
C ILE A 72 -12.26 -0.64 2.72
N GLU A 73 -13.39 -1.12 2.22
CA GLU A 73 -13.73 -1.04 0.79
C GLU A 73 -13.75 0.42 0.30
N PHE A 74 -14.36 1.30 1.08
CA PHE A 74 -14.38 2.74 0.77
C PHE A 74 -12.97 3.33 0.64
N ALA A 75 -12.05 2.96 1.54
CA ALA A 75 -10.67 3.42 1.48
C ALA A 75 -9.94 2.87 0.24
N VAL A 76 -10.15 1.60 -0.11
CA VAL A 76 -9.58 0.98 -1.32
C VAL A 76 -10.11 1.65 -2.59
N ASP A 77 -11.42 1.93 -2.66
CA ASP A 77 -12.02 2.61 -3.81
C ASP A 77 -11.47 4.02 -4.03
N ILE A 78 -11.16 4.75 -2.96
CA ILE A 78 -10.46 6.03 -3.07
C ILE A 78 -9.06 5.84 -3.68
N MET A 79 -8.32 4.82 -3.23
CA MET A 79 -6.98 4.54 -3.76
C MET A 79 -7.02 4.18 -5.24
N LYS A 80 -8.01 3.38 -5.67
CA LYS A 80 -8.21 2.99 -7.08
C LYS A 80 -8.47 4.19 -8.00
N ARG A 81 -9.00 5.29 -7.47
CA ARG A 81 -9.31 6.52 -8.22
C ARG A 81 -8.16 7.53 -8.23
N LYS A 82 -7.06 7.27 -7.50
CA LYS A 82 -5.93 8.20 -7.37
C LYS A 82 -5.24 8.41 -8.73
N LYS A 83 -4.78 9.64 -8.97
CA LYS A 83 -3.95 10.00 -10.13
C LYS A 83 -2.61 10.60 -9.64
N PRO A 84 -1.48 10.33 -10.32
CA PRO A 84 -1.33 9.41 -11.46
C PRO A 84 -1.56 7.95 -11.05
N ILE A 85 -1.93 7.13 -12.04
CA ILE A 85 -2.11 5.69 -11.86
C ILE A 85 -0.72 5.03 -12.00
N GLU A 86 -0.38 4.15 -11.06
CA GLU A 86 0.84 3.32 -11.09
C GLU A 86 0.43 1.86 -11.31
N PHE A 87 1.12 1.18 -12.21
CA PHE A 87 0.92 -0.25 -12.47
C PHE A 87 2.18 -1.01 -12.03
N TYR A 88 1.98 -2.23 -11.56
CA TYR A 88 3.05 -3.06 -11.05
C TYR A 88 3.92 -3.58 -12.20
N ASP A 89 5.23 -3.53 -11.98
CA ASP A 89 6.27 -4.10 -12.83
C ASP A 89 7.27 -4.81 -11.91
N HIS A 90 7.38 -6.14 -12.05
CA HIS A 90 8.27 -6.96 -11.22
C HIS A 90 9.73 -6.51 -11.31
N ARG A 91 10.22 -6.09 -12.48
CA ARG A 91 11.64 -5.70 -12.67
C ARG A 91 11.94 -4.42 -11.91
N ALA A 92 11.08 -3.42 -12.08
CA ALA A 92 11.20 -2.15 -11.35
C ALA A 92 11.08 -2.37 -9.83
N THR A 93 10.17 -3.26 -9.42
CA THR A 93 9.94 -3.57 -8.00
C THR A 93 11.13 -4.28 -7.35
N GLN A 94 11.73 -5.27 -8.01
CA GLN A 94 12.91 -5.96 -7.47
C GLN A 94 14.07 -4.99 -7.27
N GLN A 95 14.32 -4.09 -8.23
CA GLN A 95 15.32 -3.03 -8.09
C GLN A 95 15.02 -2.09 -6.92
N GLU A 96 13.75 -1.73 -6.70
CA GLU A 96 13.31 -0.91 -5.57
C GLU A 96 13.55 -1.64 -4.23
N LEU A 97 13.23 -2.94 -4.16
CA LEU A 97 13.42 -3.77 -2.97
C LEU A 97 14.90 -3.97 -2.62
N GLU A 98 15.75 -4.23 -3.62
CA GLU A 98 17.21 -4.35 -3.44
C GLU A 98 17.82 -3.05 -2.93
N LYS A 99 17.48 -1.92 -3.57
CA LYS A 99 17.95 -0.60 -3.16
C LYS A 99 17.52 -0.25 -1.73
N ASN A 100 16.28 -0.57 -1.35
CA ASN A 100 15.78 -0.32 -0.01
C ASN A 100 16.40 -1.28 1.04
N GLY A 101 16.70 -2.53 0.66
CA GLY A 101 17.39 -3.50 1.52
C GLY A 101 18.85 -3.10 1.82
N LEU A 102 19.54 -2.52 0.83
CA LEU A 102 20.90 -1.99 0.94
C LEU A 102 21.03 -0.75 1.85
N ASP A 103 19.98 0.05 2.01
CA ASP A 103 20.00 1.22 2.89
C ASP A 103 19.86 0.83 4.38
N SER A 104 19.18 -0.29 4.68
CA SER A 104 19.04 -0.79 6.06
C SER A 104 20.31 -1.41 6.65
N THR A 105 21.34 -1.71 5.85
CA THR A 105 22.63 -2.23 6.32
C THR A 105 23.67 -1.14 6.59
N LYS A 106 23.38 0.13 6.29
CA LYS A 106 24.34 1.24 6.46
C LYS A 106 24.14 2.11 7.70
N THR A 107 23.18 1.81 8.58
CA THR A 107 22.94 2.57 9.82
C THR A 107 23.23 1.77 11.11
N GLY A 108 24.04 0.72 11.02
CA GLY A 108 24.54 -0.03 12.17
C GLY A 108 26.06 -0.03 12.18
N SER A 109 26.67 1.07 12.60
CA SER A 109 28.08 1.16 13.00
C SER A 109 28.19 2.17 14.13
#